data_AF-A0A7J8ITJ9-F1
#
_entry.id   AF-A0A7J8ITJ9-F1
#
_cell.length_a   1.000
_cell.length_b   1.000
_cell.length_c   1.000
_cell.angle_alpha   90.00
_cell.angle_beta   90.00
_cell.angle_gamma   90.00
#
_symmetry.space_group_name_H-M   'P 1'
#
loop_
_entity.id
_entity.type
_entity.pdbx_description
1 polymer ?
#
loop_
_entity_poly.entity_id
_entity_poly.type
_entity_poly.pdbx_seq_one_letter_code
_entity_poly.pdbx_strand_id
1 'polypeptide(L)'
;MNFRLPLSYFLVGIMCIGYSFLVVLKAMTKNIGDDGGGDDNTFNFSWKVFTSWDYLIGNPETADNKFNSITMNFKEAIIEERAAQVEENIHLIRFLRFLANFFVFLTLAGSGYLIFWAVKRSQEFAQQDPDTLGWWEKNEMNMVMSLLGMFCPTLFDLFAELEDYHPLIALKWLLGRIFALLLGNLYVFILALMDEINNKIEEEKLVKANITIWEANMIKAYNASLTGNSTGPPFFVHPADVPRGPCWETMVGQEFVRLTVSDVLTTYVTILIGDFLRACFVRFCNYCWCWDLEYGYPSYTEFDISGNVLALIFNQGMIWMGSFFAPSLPGINILRLHTSMYFQCWAVMCCNVPEARVFKASRSNNFYLGMLLLILFLSTMPVLYMIVSLPPSFDCGPFSGKNRMFEVIGETLEHDFPSWMAKILRQLSNPGLVIAVVLVMVYVLSLFTERAFVMFFLTLFKFQLFQLSLSPRVTL
;
A
#
# COMPACT_ATOMS: atom_id res chain seq x y z
N MET A 1 -39.40 5.05 -11.34
CA MET A 1 -37.94 5.23 -11.48
C MET A 1 -37.31 3.86 -11.32
N ASN A 2 -36.90 3.22 -12.41
CA ASN A 2 -36.18 1.95 -12.33
C ASN A 2 -34.75 2.27 -11.85
N PHE A 3 -34.32 1.65 -10.74
CA PHE A 3 -32.98 1.86 -10.21
C PHE A 3 -31.94 1.21 -11.13
N ARG A 4 -31.12 2.02 -11.81
CA ARG A 4 -30.01 1.52 -12.65
C ARG A 4 -28.82 1.16 -11.76
N LEU A 5 -28.80 -0.08 -11.28
CA LEU A 5 -27.71 -0.68 -10.51
C LEU A 5 -26.30 -0.42 -11.12
N PRO A 6 -26.03 -0.64 -12.42
CA PRO A 6 -24.69 -0.42 -12.99
C PRO A 6 -24.20 1.02 -12.90
N LEU A 7 -25.09 1.99 -13.14
CA LEU A 7 -24.75 3.40 -13.06
C LEU A 7 -24.43 3.80 -11.62
N SER A 8 -25.29 3.39 -10.68
CA SER A 8 -25.09 3.68 -9.26
C SER A 8 -23.78 3.08 -8.76
N TYR A 9 -23.48 1.84 -9.14
CA TYR A 9 -22.23 1.16 -8.78
C TYR A 9 -21.01 1.95 -9.27
N PHE A 10 -21.01 2.31 -10.55
CA PHE A 10 -19.91 3.02 -11.18
C PHE A 10 -19.67 4.42 -10.57
N LEU A 11 -20.76 5.19 -10.36
CA LEU A 11 -20.68 6.53 -9.76
C LEU A 11 -20.19 6.48 -8.31
N VAL A 12 -20.66 5.51 -7.51
CA VAL A 12 -20.19 5.35 -6.12
C VAL A 12 -18.69 5.03 -6.10
N GLY A 13 -18.20 4.17 -7.00
CA GLY A 13 -16.78 3.84 -7.12
C GLY A 13 -15.91 5.08 -7.42
N ILE A 14 -16.26 5.86 -8.45
CA ILE A 14 -15.53 7.08 -8.80
C ILE A 14 -15.60 8.12 -7.68
N MET A 15 -16.79 8.34 -7.10
CA MET A 15 -16.97 9.31 -6.03
C MET A 15 -16.17 8.93 -4.78
N CYS A 16 -16.06 7.63 -4.45
CA CYS A 16 -15.26 7.16 -3.33
C CYS A 16 -13.76 7.43 -3.55
N ILE A 17 -13.23 7.12 -4.75
CA ILE A 17 -11.83 7.39 -5.10
C ILE A 17 -11.56 8.90 -5.11
N GLY A 18 -12.42 9.68 -5.78
CA GLY A 18 -12.30 11.14 -5.87
C GLY A 18 -12.37 11.82 -4.50
N TYR A 19 -13.30 11.40 -3.64
CA TYR A 19 -13.38 11.89 -2.27
C TYR A 19 -12.12 11.58 -1.47
N SER A 20 -11.56 10.37 -1.62
CA SER A 20 -10.30 9.98 -0.97
C SER A 20 -9.14 10.91 -1.36
N PHE A 21 -8.99 11.22 -2.65
CA PHE A 21 -7.98 12.19 -3.12
C PHE A 21 -8.17 13.57 -2.50
N LEU A 22 -9.40 14.09 -2.50
CA LEU A 22 -9.69 15.42 -1.93
C LEU A 22 -9.38 15.48 -0.43
N VAL A 23 -9.71 14.43 0.32
CA VAL A 23 -9.43 14.37 1.77
C VAL A 23 -7.93 14.34 2.04
N VAL A 24 -7.16 13.52 1.32
CA VAL A 24 -5.70 13.43 1.50
C VAL A 24 -5.02 14.74 1.12
N LEU A 25 -5.41 15.34 -0.02
CA LEU A 25 -4.89 16.65 -0.45
C LEU A 25 -5.21 17.75 0.57
N LYS A 26 -6.46 17.82 1.06
CA LYS A 26 -6.86 18.80 2.07
C LYS A 26 -6.08 18.62 3.38
N ALA A 27 -5.85 17.38 3.81
CA ALA A 27 -5.05 17.09 5.00
C ALA A 27 -3.60 17.54 4.81
N MET A 28 -3.00 17.30 3.65
CA MET A 28 -1.64 17.74 3.33
C MET A 28 -1.53 19.28 3.29
N THR A 29 -2.46 19.98 2.61
CA THR A 29 -2.43 21.45 2.54
C THR A 29 -2.62 22.09 3.91
N LYS A 30 -3.47 21.51 4.77
CA LYS A 30 -3.66 22.00 6.15
C LYS A 30 -2.36 21.88 6.95
N ASN A 31 -1.68 20.74 6.88
CA ASN A 31 -0.44 20.54 7.61
C ASN A 31 0.73 21.39 7.11
N ILE A 32 0.75 21.75 5.81
CA ILE A 32 1.72 22.72 5.27
C ILE A 32 1.44 24.13 5.80
N GLY A 33 0.17 24.49 6.01
CA GLY A 33 -0.22 25.79 6.56
C GLY A 33 0.12 25.97 8.05
N ASP A 34 0.19 24.87 8.81
CA ASP A 34 0.52 24.87 10.24
C ASP A 34 2.05 24.85 10.51
N ASP A 35 2.88 24.46 9.53
CA ASP A 35 4.33 24.66 9.54
C ASP A 35 4.64 26.15 9.23
N GLY A 36 4.40 27.02 10.22
CA GLY A 36 4.66 28.46 10.13
C GLY A 36 6.07 28.74 9.59
N GLY A 37 6.14 29.41 8.44
CA GLY A 37 7.37 29.78 7.74
C GLY A 37 8.15 30.89 8.44
N GLY A 38 8.66 30.62 9.64
CA GLY A 38 9.67 31.43 10.32
C GLY A 38 11.06 30.85 10.11
N ASP A 39 12.06 31.73 9.99
CA ASP A 39 13.48 31.37 10.02
C ASP A 39 13.88 30.97 11.46
N ASP A 40 13.32 29.86 11.94
CA ASP A 40 13.38 29.41 13.35
C ASP A 40 14.76 28.83 13.73
N ASN A 41 15.67 28.72 12.76
CA ASN A 41 16.96 28.06 12.94
C ASN A 41 17.99 28.95 13.65
N THR A 42 17.81 30.27 13.73
CA THR A 42 18.79 31.17 14.38
C THR A 42 18.69 31.16 15.92
N PHE A 43 17.54 30.82 16.50
CA PHE A 43 17.32 30.77 17.97
C PHE A 43 16.44 29.59 18.42
N ASN A 44 16.67 28.40 17.88
CA ASN A 44 15.86 27.20 18.11
C ASN A 44 15.65 26.87 19.60
N PHE A 45 16.71 26.94 20.41
CA PHE A 45 16.63 26.67 21.85
C PHE A 45 15.82 27.73 22.60
N SER A 46 16.11 29.02 22.36
CA SER A 46 15.41 30.12 23.03
C SER A 46 13.92 30.11 22.70
N TRP A 47 13.55 29.89 21.43
CA TRP A 47 12.15 29.82 21.03
C TRP A 47 11.44 28.64 21.70
N LYS A 48 12.06 27.45 21.73
CA LYS A 48 11.53 26.29 22.46
C LYS A 48 11.36 26.57 23.96
N VAL A 49 12.30 27.28 24.62
CA VAL A 49 12.18 27.60 26.06
C VAL A 49 11.03 28.55 26.30
N PHE A 50 10.89 29.62 25.52
CA PHE A 50 9.91 30.66 25.84
C PHE A 50 8.49 30.36 25.34
N THR A 51 8.33 29.48 24.35
CA THR A 51 7.01 29.22 23.72
C THR A 51 6.41 27.86 24.04
N SER A 52 7.14 26.97 24.72
CA SER A 52 6.66 25.62 25.02
C SER A 52 5.70 25.55 26.21
N TRP A 53 5.66 26.57 27.06
CA TRP A 53 4.85 26.63 28.28
C TRP A 53 3.37 26.85 27.94
N ASP A 54 2.51 26.00 28.49
CA ASP A 54 1.05 26.14 28.38
C ASP A 54 0.45 26.25 29.78
N TYR A 55 0.04 27.46 30.15
CA TYR A 55 -0.52 27.77 31.47
C TYR A 55 -2.01 27.44 31.60
N LEU A 56 -2.66 26.97 30.53
CA LEU A 56 -4.10 26.65 30.53
C LEU A 56 -4.40 25.19 30.89
N ILE A 57 -3.38 24.36 31.12
CA ILE A 57 -3.56 22.95 31.46
C ILE A 57 -3.90 22.81 32.95
N GLY A 58 -5.17 22.51 33.24
CA GLY A 58 -5.65 22.24 34.60
C GLY A 58 -5.58 20.78 35.05
N ASN A 59 -5.39 19.83 34.13
CA ASN A 59 -5.29 18.39 34.45
C ASN A 59 -3.83 18.00 34.73
N PRO A 60 -3.49 17.44 35.91
CA PRO A 60 -2.12 17.04 36.25
C PRO A 60 -1.54 16.00 35.29
N GLU A 61 -2.32 15.01 34.83
CA GLU A 61 -1.81 13.99 33.90
C GLU A 61 -1.43 14.59 32.54
N THR A 62 -2.23 15.54 32.05
CA THR A 62 -1.92 16.27 30.81
C THR A 62 -0.69 17.17 30.99
N ALA A 63 -0.52 17.75 32.18
CA ALA A 63 0.66 18.57 32.51
C ALA A 63 1.93 17.73 32.52
N ASP A 64 1.91 16.54 33.12
CA ASP A 64 3.05 15.60 33.12
C ASP A 64 3.40 15.14 31.70
N ASN A 65 2.39 14.82 30.88
CA ASN A 65 2.59 14.48 29.47
C ASN A 65 3.20 15.64 28.67
N LYS A 66 2.74 16.88 28.92
CA LYS A 66 3.29 18.08 28.28
C LYS A 66 4.74 18.31 28.73
N PHE A 67 5.03 18.18 30.02
CA PHE A 67 6.38 18.30 30.58
C PHE A 67 7.35 17.29 29.95
N ASN A 68 6.95 16.01 29.87
CA ASN A 68 7.73 14.96 29.23
C ASN A 68 7.98 15.26 27.74
N SER A 69 6.98 15.76 27.02
CA SER A 69 7.14 16.18 25.62
C SER A 69 8.14 17.33 25.47
N ILE A 70 8.09 18.35 26.34
CA ILE A 70 9.02 19.48 26.31
C ILE A 70 10.45 19.01 26.61
N THR A 71 10.64 18.19 27.65
CA THR A 71 11.95 17.62 28.00
C THR A 71 12.54 16.82 26.83
N MET A 72 11.73 16.01 26.14
CA MET A 72 12.17 15.28 24.96
C MET A 72 12.58 16.21 23.81
N ASN A 73 11.82 17.28 23.54
CA ASN A 73 12.16 18.26 22.50
C ASN A 73 13.51 18.96 22.74
N PHE A 74 13.87 19.19 24.01
CA PHE A 74 15.18 19.72 24.39
C PHE A 74 16.28 18.68 24.27
N LYS A 75 16.03 17.46 24.76
CA LYS A 75 16.97 16.35 24.66
C LYS A 75 17.34 16.08 23.20
N GLU A 76 16.36 16.09 22.29
CA GLU A 76 16.57 15.94 20.85
C GLU A 76 17.46 17.06 20.27
N ALA A 77 17.15 18.33 20.57
CA ALA A 77 17.92 19.46 20.06
C ALA A 77 19.37 19.48 20.58
N ILE A 78 19.58 19.08 21.84
CA ILE A 78 20.93 18.97 22.43
C ILE A 78 21.71 17.82 21.80
N ILE A 79 21.05 16.68 21.55
CA ILE A 79 21.67 15.53 20.87
C ILE A 79 22.06 15.90 19.44
N GLU A 80 21.22 16.67 18.72
CA GLU A 80 21.49 17.15 17.37
C GLU A 80 22.75 18.04 17.31
N GLU A 81 22.88 19.01 18.22
CA GLU A 81 24.08 19.84 18.34
C GLU A 81 25.31 19.04 18.78
N ARG A 82 25.16 18.12 19.73
CA ARG A 82 26.27 17.27 20.19
C ARG A 82 26.78 16.39 19.05
N ALA A 83 25.89 15.78 18.26
CA ALA A 83 26.26 14.95 17.12
C ALA A 83 26.97 15.74 16.02
N ALA A 84 26.64 17.03 15.85
CA ALA A 84 27.32 17.91 14.90
C ALA A 84 28.78 18.24 15.29
N GLN A 85 29.14 18.11 16.57
CA GLN A 85 30.48 18.43 17.08
C GLN A 85 31.44 17.24 17.24
N VAL A 86 30.98 16.01 17.03
CA VAL A 86 31.87 14.83 17.11
C VAL A 86 32.67 14.71 15.81
N GLU A 87 33.98 14.98 15.88
CA GLU A 87 34.91 14.72 14.77
C GLU A 87 35.26 13.23 14.72
N GLU A 88 34.61 12.49 13.82
CA GLU A 88 34.86 11.06 13.64
C GLU A 88 35.86 10.77 12.51
N ASN A 89 36.41 9.55 12.50
CA ASN A 89 37.31 9.08 11.45
C ASN A 89 36.60 8.99 10.10
N ILE A 90 36.74 10.04 9.29
CA ILE A 90 36.08 10.24 7.99
C ILE A 90 36.19 9.02 7.07
N HIS A 91 37.35 8.36 7.01
CA HIS A 91 37.59 7.24 6.11
C HIS A 91 36.86 5.94 6.49
N LEU A 92 36.73 5.65 7.79
CA LEU A 92 36.08 4.42 8.26
C LEU A 92 34.57 4.49 8.06
N ILE A 93 33.96 5.63 8.37
CA ILE A 93 32.52 5.87 8.18
C ILE A 93 32.17 5.88 6.69
N ARG A 94 33.02 6.46 5.84
CA ARG A 94 32.85 6.40 4.38
C ARG A 94 32.79 4.95 3.90
N PHE A 95 33.73 4.12 4.35
CA PHE A 95 33.80 2.72 3.97
C PHE A 95 32.57 1.94 4.47
N LEU A 96 32.18 2.15 5.74
CA LEU A 96 31.03 1.48 6.34
C LEU A 96 29.71 1.86 5.63
N ARG A 97 29.54 3.14 5.27
CA ARG A 97 28.41 3.62 4.46
C ARG A 97 28.37 3.03 3.06
N PHE A 98 29.53 2.88 2.41
CA PHE A 98 29.60 2.24 1.09
C PHE A 98 29.21 0.76 1.19
N LEU A 99 29.74 0.06 2.19
CA LEU A 99 29.48 -1.35 2.46
C LEU A 99 28.00 -1.61 2.79
N ALA A 100 27.39 -0.78 3.64
CA ALA A 100 25.98 -0.88 3.97
C ALA A 100 25.07 -0.61 2.75
N ASN A 101 25.34 0.43 1.96
CA ASN A 101 24.58 0.70 0.73
C ASN A 101 24.74 -0.41 -0.32
N PHE A 102 25.90 -1.07 -0.38
CA PHE A 102 26.11 -2.25 -1.21
C PHE A 102 25.22 -3.43 -0.76
N PHE A 103 25.14 -3.70 0.55
CA PHE A 103 24.26 -4.75 1.08
C PHE A 103 22.77 -4.42 0.91
N VAL A 104 22.39 -3.15 1.06
CA VAL A 104 21.02 -2.69 0.77
C VAL A 104 20.67 -2.95 -0.69
N PHE A 105 21.55 -2.60 -1.63
CA PHE A 105 21.33 -2.88 -3.04
C PHE A 105 21.23 -4.37 -3.33
N LEU A 106 22.09 -5.19 -2.73
CA LEU A 106 22.05 -6.66 -2.87
C LEU A 106 20.73 -7.23 -2.34
N THR A 107 20.24 -6.73 -1.21
CA THR A 107 18.98 -7.17 -0.61
C THR A 107 17.76 -6.75 -1.45
N LEU A 108 17.77 -5.53 -2.00
CA LEU A 108 16.73 -5.06 -2.92
C LEU A 108 16.74 -5.84 -4.25
N ALA A 109 17.92 -6.09 -4.82
CA ALA A 109 18.04 -6.90 -6.03
C ALA A 109 17.65 -8.36 -5.79
N GLY A 110 18.08 -8.93 -4.66
CA GLY A 110 17.76 -10.31 -4.26
C GLY A 110 16.27 -10.50 -4.00
N SER A 111 15.63 -9.58 -3.26
CA SER A 111 14.17 -9.59 -3.07
C SER A 111 13.44 -9.44 -4.40
N GLY A 112 13.83 -8.48 -5.26
CA GLY A 112 13.26 -8.34 -6.60
C GLY A 112 13.38 -9.61 -7.47
N TYR A 113 14.52 -10.30 -7.43
CA TYR A 113 14.73 -11.56 -8.13
C TYR A 113 13.85 -12.69 -7.58
N LEU A 114 13.79 -12.85 -6.25
CA LEU A 114 12.94 -13.85 -5.60
C LEU A 114 11.47 -13.64 -5.93
N ILE A 115 11.02 -12.39 -5.93
CA ILE A 115 9.65 -12.05 -6.30
C ILE A 115 9.38 -12.42 -7.77
N PHE A 116 10.24 -12.02 -8.71
CA PHE A 116 10.10 -12.37 -10.12
C PHE A 116 10.06 -13.90 -10.33
N TRP A 117 10.94 -14.61 -9.64
CA TRP A 117 10.99 -16.07 -9.70
C TRP A 117 9.71 -16.72 -9.15
N ALA A 118 9.23 -16.25 -7.99
CA ALA A 118 8.00 -16.74 -7.38
C ALA A 118 6.76 -16.46 -8.26
N VAL A 119 6.72 -15.31 -8.95
CA VAL A 119 5.65 -15.00 -9.90
C VAL A 119 5.67 -15.98 -11.06
N LYS A 120 6.83 -16.16 -11.70
CA LYS A 120 6.95 -17.08 -12.83
C LYS A 120 6.55 -18.51 -12.44
N ARG A 121 6.96 -18.93 -11.25
CA ARG A 121 6.58 -20.22 -10.67
C ARG A 121 5.07 -20.33 -10.42
N SER A 122 4.46 -19.29 -9.85
CA SER A 122 3.02 -19.24 -9.63
C SER A 122 2.22 -19.29 -10.94
N GLN A 123 2.73 -18.70 -12.03
CA GLN A 123 2.13 -18.76 -13.35
C GLN A 123 2.18 -20.18 -13.95
N GLU A 124 3.29 -20.90 -13.76
CA GLU A 124 3.41 -22.30 -14.21
C GLU A 124 2.37 -23.19 -13.51
N PHE A 125 2.15 -22.96 -12.22
CA PHE A 125 1.13 -23.65 -11.43
C PHE A 125 -0.31 -23.28 -11.80
N ALA A 126 -0.55 -22.04 -12.22
CA ALA A 126 -1.87 -21.61 -12.68
C ALA A 126 -2.32 -22.31 -13.97
N GLN A 127 -1.39 -22.82 -14.79
CA GLN A 127 -1.70 -23.58 -16.00
C GLN A 127 -1.95 -25.08 -15.74
N GLN A 128 -1.66 -25.57 -14.54
CA GLN A 128 -1.86 -26.97 -14.15
C GLN A 128 -3.20 -27.17 -13.42
N ASP A 129 -3.77 -28.36 -13.53
CA ASP A 129 -5.08 -28.66 -12.94
C ASP A 129 -5.08 -28.49 -11.40
N PRO A 130 -6.03 -27.73 -10.82
CA PRO A 130 -6.04 -27.36 -9.39
C PRO A 130 -6.04 -28.54 -8.41
N ASP A 131 -6.50 -29.70 -8.85
CA ASP A 131 -6.65 -30.90 -8.03
C ASP A 131 -5.34 -31.69 -7.87
N THR A 132 -4.33 -31.38 -8.69
CA THR A 132 -3.00 -32.02 -8.62
C THR A 132 -2.01 -31.26 -7.74
N LEU A 133 -2.32 -29.99 -7.41
CA LEU A 133 -1.44 -29.12 -6.62
C LEU A 133 -1.73 -29.22 -5.11
N GLY A 134 -0.65 -29.39 -4.34
CA GLY A 134 -0.68 -29.32 -2.89
C GLY A 134 -0.98 -27.91 -2.36
N TRP A 135 -1.21 -27.83 -1.05
CA TRP A 135 -1.52 -26.56 -0.37
C TRP A 135 -0.33 -25.57 -0.43
N TRP A 136 0.90 -26.07 -0.36
CA TRP A 136 2.11 -25.25 -0.37
C TRP A 136 2.33 -24.56 -1.70
N GLU A 137 2.10 -25.27 -2.80
CA GLU A 137 2.25 -24.77 -4.17
C GLU A 137 1.25 -23.64 -4.45
N LYS A 138 0.03 -23.72 -3.90
CA LYS A 138 -1.01 -22.68 -4.03
C LYS A 138 -0.68 -21.42 -3.22
N ASN A 139 -0.02 -21.58 -2.08
CA ASN A 139 0.28 -20.49 -1.16
C ASN A 139 1.73 -19.98 -1.26
N GLU A 140 2.53 -20.51 -2.18
CA GLU A 140 3.96 -20.19 -2.33
C GLU A 140 4.21 -18.69 -2.50
N MET A 141 3.48 -18.04 -3.42
CA MET A 141 3.62 -16.60 -3.64
C MET A 141 3.33 -15.81 -2.36
N ASN A 142 2.20 -16.07 -1.71
CA ASN A 142 1.81 -15.37 -0.48
C ASN A 142 2.81 -15.60 0.68
N MET A 143 3.38 -16.81 0.78
CA MET A 143 4.45 -17.14 1.71
C MET A 143 5.72 -16.35 1.41
N VAL A 144 6.19 -16.34 0.16
CA VAL A 144 7.40 -15.58 -0.25
C VAL A 144 7.22 -14.09 0.04
N MET A 145 6.06 -13.52 -0.31
CA MET A 145 5.77 -12.11 -0.03
C MET A 145 5.75 -11.79 1.47
N SER A 146 5.17 -12.69 2.28
CA SER A 146 5.14 -12.54 3.74
C SER A 146 6.54 -12.66 4.35
N LEU A 147 7.35 -13.62 3.90
CA LEU A 147 8.73 -13.81 4.37
C LEU A 147 9.61 -12.62 4.00
N LEU A 148 9.51 -12.12 2.76
CA LEU A 148 10.23 -10.91 2.34
C LEU A 148 9.80 -9.69 3.16
N GLY A 149 8.50 -9.55 3.43
CA GLY A 149 7.96 -8.50 4.30
C GLY A 149 8.43 -8.60 5.76
N MET A 150 8.77 -9.79 6.24
CA MET A 150 9.29 -10.00 7.60
C MET A 150 10.80 -9.81 7.69
N PHE A 151 11.57 -10.43 6.78
CA PHE A 151 13.03 -10.46 6.87
C PHE A 151 13.69 -9.21 6.29
N CYS A 152 13.20 -8.66 5.17
CA CYS A 152 13.86 -7.52 4.54
C CYS A 152 13.89 -6.27 5.43
N PRO A 153 12.81 -5.89 6.15
CA PRO A 153 12.88 -4.79 7.11
C PRO A 153 13.93 -5.01 8.20
N THR A 154 13.98 -6.20 8.80
CA THR A 154 14.99 -6.51 9.83
C THR A 154 16.43 -6.41 9.33
N LEU A 155 16.68 -6.75 8.06
CA LEU A 155 17.98 -6.57 7.43
C LEU A 155 18.27 -5.08 7.18
N PHE A 156 17.28 -4.29 6.77
CA PHE A 156 17.46 -2.85 6.60
C PHE A 156 17.74 -2.12 7.92
N ASP A 157 17.16 -2.57 9.03
CA ASP A 157 17.45 -2.03 10.37
C ASP A 157 18.91 -2.33 10.76
N LEU A 158 19.37 -3.57 10.54
CA LEU A 158 20.76 -3.94 10.76
C LEU A 158 21.74 -3.09 9.91
N PHE A 159 21.38 -2.81 8.65
CA PHE A 159 22.19 -1.95 7.81
C PHE A 159 22.11 -0.47 8.22
N ALA A 160 21.00 -0.02 8.80
CA ALA A 160 20.87 1.34 9.31
C ALA A 160 21.79 1.60 10.50
N GLU A 161 21.98 0.61 11.39
CA GLU A 161 22.97 0.67 12.47
C GLU A 161 24.41 0.80 11.94
N LEU A 162 24.71 0.20 10.79
CA LEU A 162 26.03 0.30 10.15
C LEU A 162 26.26 1.64 9.42
N GLU A 163 25.21 2.34 8.98
CA GLU A 163 25.36 3.58 8.21
C GLU A 163 25.65 4.83 9.05
N ASP A 164 25.32 4.75 10.35
CA ASP A 164 25.41 5.81 11.35
C ASP A 164 25.02 7.18 10.77
N TYR A 165 23.79 7.22 10.22
CA TYR A 165 23.18 8.45 9.74
C TYR A 165 22.54 9.20 10.91
N HIS A 166 22.43 10.52 10.74
CA HIS A 166 21.58 11.32 11.61
C HIS A 166 20.17 10.68 11.71
N PRO A 167 19.59 10.49 12.90
CA PRO A 167 18.41 9.66 13.10
C PRO A 167 17.22 10.03 12.21
N LEU A 168 16.98 11.33 11.98
CA LEU A 168 15.91 11.80 11.10
C LEU A 168 16.13 11.47 9.62
N ILE A 169 17.38 11.43 9.19
CA ILE A 169 17.76 11.10 7.81
C ILE A 169 17.75 9.58 7.67
N ALA A 170 18.33 8.86 8.62
CA ALA A 170 18.33 7.41 8.71
C ALA A 170 16.90 6.86 8.62
N LEU A 171 15.98 7.38 9.42
CA LEU A 171 14.57 6.99 9.42
C LEU A 171 13.90 7.19 8.05
N LYS A 172 14.16 8.33 7.37
CA LYS A 172 13.62 8.60 6.04
C LYS A 172 14.17 7.64 4.98
N TRP A 173 15.46 7.31 5.04
CA TRP A 173 16.08 6.35 4.13
C TRP A 173 15.59 4.92 4.37
N LEU A 174 15.49 4.51 5.63
CA LEU A 174 14.91 3.23 6.04
C LEU A 174 13.48 3.11 5.51
N LEU A 175 12.64 4.11 5.78
CA LEU A 175 11.25 4.13 5.32
C LEU A 175 11.16 4.13 3.80
N GLY A 176 12.03 4.87 3.11
CA GLY A 176 12.10 4.90 1.65
C GLY A 176 12.47 3.54 1.05
N ARG A 177 13.40 2.80 1.67
CA ARG A 177 13.82 1.45 1.24
C ARG A 177 12.68 0.44 1.45
N ILE A 178 12.02 0.48 2.60
CA ILE A 178 10.86 -0.39 2.89
C ILE A 178 9.70 -0.05 1.93
N PHE A 179 9.44 1.25 1.70
CA PHE A 179 8.42 1.70 0.76
C PHE A 179 8.69 1.22 -0.67
N ALA A 180 9.95 1.27 -1.14
CA ALA A 180 10.32 0.77 -2.46
C ALA A 180 10.06 -0.74 -2.60
N LEU A 181 10.36 -1.52 -1.56
CA LEU A 181 10.09 -2.95 -1.53
C LEU A 181 8.59 -3.24 -1.57
N LEU A 182 7.80 -2.51 -0.76
CA LEU A 182 6.34 -2.62 -0.75
C LEU A 182 5.72 -2.23 -2.11
N LEU A 183 6.25 -1.20 -2.77
CA LEU A 183 5.81 -0.81 -4.11
C LEU A 183 6.13 -1.88 -5.16
N GLY A 184 7.31 -2.51 -5.07
CA GLY A 184 7.65 -3.68 -5.88
C GLY A 184 6.68 -4.85 -5.67
N ASN A 185 6.32 -5.10 -4.40
CA ASN A 185 5.34 -6.12 -4.05
C ASN A 185 3.96 -5.85 -4.66
N LEU A 186 3.50 -4.60 -4.59
CA LEU A 186 2.24 -4.16 -5.21
C LEU A 186 2.27 -4.37 -6.73
N TYR A 187 3.34 -3.95 -7.40
CA TYR A 187 3.48 -4.06 -8.85
C TYR A 187 3.40 -5.51 -9.33
N VAL A 188 4.10 -6.40 -8.62
CA VAL A 188 4.08 -7.83 -8.91
C VAL A 188 2.69 -8.43 -8.70
N PHE A 189 2.03 -8.08 -7.60
CA PHE A 189 0.67 -8.52 -7.36
C PHE A 189 -0.29 -8.11 -8.49
N ILE A 190 -0.15 -6.88 -9.01
CA ILE A 190 -0.93 -6.39 -10.15
C ILE A 190 -0.64 -7.21 -11.42
N LEU A 191 0.63 -7.53 -11.71
CA LEU A 191 0.97 -8.36 -12.88
C LEU A 191 0.37 -9.76 -12.78
N ALA A 192 0.48 -10.40 -11.62
CA ALA A 192 -0.10 -11.72 -11.38
C ALA A 192 -1.63 -11.71 -11.57
N LEU A 193 -2.32 -10.69 -11.03
CA LEU A 193 -3.75 -10.51 -11.25
C LEU A 193 -4.08 -10.31 -12.73
N MET A 194 -3.31 -9.50 -13.45
CA MET A 194 -3.56 -9.23 -14.86
C MET A 194 -3.46 -10.50 -15.72
N ASP A 195 -2.48 -11.35 -15.45
CA ASP A 195 -2.33 -12.62 -16.17
C ASP A 195 -3.48 -13.58 -15.85
N GLU A 196 -3.90 -13.68 -14.60
CA GLU A 196 -5.03 -14.51 -14.20
C GLU A 196 -6.35 -14.04 -14.81
N ILE A 197 -6.56 -12.73 -14.87
CA ILE A 197 -7.72 -12.14 -15.57
C ILE A 197 -7.68 -12.47 -17.06
N ASN A 198 -6.52 -12.36 -17.71
CA ASN A 198 -6.38 -12.69 -19.13
C ASN A 198 -6.73 -14.15 -19.41
N ASN A 199 -6.28 -15.09 -18.56
CA ASN A 199 -6.63 -16.50 -18.67
C ASN A 199 -8.15 -16.72 -18.53
N LYS A 200 -8.79 -16.09 -17.54
CA LYS A 200 -10.26 -16.18 -17.35
C LYS A 200 -11.04 -15.59 -18.52
N ILE A 201 -10.55 -14.50 -19.12
CA ILE A 201 -11.14 -13.91 -20.33
C ILE A 201 -11.03 -14.88 -21.52
N GLU A 202 -9.93 -15.63 -21.64
CA GLU A 202 -9.79 -16.67 -22.67
C GLU A 202 -10.74 -17.85 -22.43
N GLU A 203 -10.85 -18.35 -21.20
CA GLU A 203 -11.85 -19.35 -20.81
C GLU A 203 -13.29 -18.88 -21.14
N GLU A 204 -13.61 -17.62 -20.84
CA GLU A 204 -14.93 -17.03 -21.10
C GLU A 204 -15.28 -17.04 -22.59
N LYS A 205 -14.31 -16.76 -23.48
CA LYS A 205 -14.51 -16.84 -24.94
C LYS A 205 -14.87 -18.25 -25.39
N LEU A 206 -14.23 -19.27 -24.82
CA LEU A 206 -14.51 -20.68 -25.12
C LEU A 206 -15.90 -21.09 -24.63
N VAL A 207 -16.26 -20.69 -23.41
CA VAL A 207 -17.59 -20.98 -22.83
C VAL A 207 -18.69 -20.30 -23.65
N LYS A 208 -18.51 -19.05 -24.05
CA LYS A 208 -19.48 -18.32 -24.90
C LYS A 208 -19.69 -19.01 -26.25
N ALA A 209 -18.62 -19.52 -26.87
CA ALA A 209 -18.73 -20.32 -28.09
C ALA A 209 -19.52 -21.63 -27.85
N ASN A 210 -19.23 -22.35 -26.77
CA ASN A 210 -19.95 -23.57 -26.41
C ASN A 210 -21.43 -23.32 -26.11
N ILE A 211 -21.78 -22.23 -25.44
CA ILE A 211 -23.17 -21.83 -25.15
C ILE A 211 -23.92 -21.59 -26.45
N THR A 212 -23.37 -20.84 -27.41
CA THR A 212 -24.07 -20.61 -28.70
C THR A 212 -24.30 -21.91 -29.48
N ILE A 213 -23.37 -22.87 -29.41
CA ILE A 213 -23.53 -24.20 -30.02
C ILE A 213 -24.61 -25.00 -29.27
N TRP A 214 -24.60 -24.96 -27.94
CA TRP A 214 -25.58 -25.64 -27.09
C TRP A 214 -27.00 -25.08 -27.32
N GLU A 215 -27.16 -23.76 -27.37
CA GLU A 215 -28.43 -23.10 -27.69
C GLU A 215 -28.93 -23.51 -29.08
N ALA A 216 -28.07 -23.50 -30.09
CA ALA A 216 -28.42 -23.93 -31.44
C ALA A 216 -28.87 -25.41 -31.50
N ASN A 217 -28.18 -26.29 -30.76
CA ASN A 217 -28.53 -27.71 -30.68
C ASN A 217 -29.85 -27.93 -29.93
N MET A 218 -30.10 -27.20 -28.84
CA MET A 218 -31.34 -27.27 -28.11
C MET A 218 -32.53 -26.76 -28.94
N ILE A 219 -32.38 -25.66 -29.67
CA ILE A 219 -33.41 -25.14 -30.60
C ILE A 219 -33.69 -26.18 -31.68
N LYS A 220 -32.65 -26.84 -32.23
CA LYS A 220 -32.81 -27.91 -33.22
C LYS A 220 -33.56 -29.12 -32.65
N ALA A 221 -33.24 -29.54 -31.42
CA ALA A 221 -33.93 -30.63 -30.75
C ALA A 221 -35.40 -30.29 -30.45
N TYR A 222 -35.67 -29.06 -30.01
CA TYR A 222 -37.03 -28.57 -29.77
C TYR A 222 -37.87 -28.58 -31.07
N ASN A 223 -37.32 -28.02 -32.15
CA ASN A 223 -37.99 -28.00 -33.46
C ASN A 223 -38.22 -29.42 -34.02
N ALA A 224 -37.31 -30.37 -33.75
CA ALA A 224 -37.51 -31.77 -34.13
C ALA A 224 -38.59 -32.47 -33.30
N SER A 225 -38.83 -32.02 -32.07
CA SER A 225 -39.90 -32.55 -31.20
C SER A 225 -41.29 -31.99 -31.54
N LEU A 226 -41.37 -30.83 -32.20
CA LEU A 226 -42.62 -30.26 -32.68
C LEU A 226 -43.10 -31.01 -33.94
N THR A 227 -43.83 -32.10 -33.75
CA THR A 227 -44.52 -32.81 -34.83
C THR A 227 -45.87 -32.13 -35.12
N GLY A 228 -45.91 -31.27 -36.16
CA GLY A 228 -47.14 -30.69 -36.72
C GLY A 228 -47.28 -29.16 -36.54
N ASN A 229 -48.16 -28.54 -37.35
CA ASN A 229 -48.47 -27.09 -37.43
C ASN A 229 -49.06 -26.50 -36.12
N SER A 230 -48.37 -26.65 -34.99
CA SER A 230 -48.75 -26.06 -33.71
C SER A 230 -47.78 -24.94 -33.36
N THR A 231 -48.34 -23.75 -33.10
CA THR A 231 -47.63 -22.63 -32.48
C THR A 231 -47.45 -22.94 -31.00
N GLY A 232 -46.49 -23.81 -30.68
CA GLY A 232 -46.05 -24.02 -29.30
C GLY A 232 -45.43 -22.75 -28.71
N PRO A 233 -45.39 -22.59 -27.37
CA PRO A 233 -44.69 -21.48 -26.74
C PRO A 233 -43.22 -21.46 -27.17
N PRO A 234 -42.57 -20.28 -27.19
CA PRO A 234 -41.16 -20.17 -27.56
C PRO A 234 -40.31 -21.07 -26.65
N PHE A 235 -39.26 -21.67 -27.22
CA PHE A 235 -38.29 -22.46 -26.48
C PHE A 235 -37.75 -21.64 -25.31
N PHE A 236 -38.05 -22.07 -24.09
CA PHE A 236 -37.70 -21.38 -22.85
C PHE A 236 -36.82 -22.30 -22.01
N VAL A 237 -35.55 -21.92 -21.84
CA VAL A 237 -34.65 -22.56 -20.89
C VAL A 237 -34.72 -21.81 -19.58
N HIS A 238 -34.85 -22.54 -18.46
CA HIS A 238 -34.73 -21.91 -17.16
C HIS A 238 -33.30 -21.34 -16.97
N PRO A 239 -33.13 -20.12 -16.42
CA PRO A 239 -31.81 -19.48 -16.24
C PRO A 239 -30.82 -20.26 -15.35
N ALA A 240 -31.29 -21.29 -14.64
CA ALA A 240 -30.42 -22.18 -13.86
C ALA A 240 -29.73 -23.26 -14.70
N ASP A 241 -30.28 -23.59 -15.88
CA ASP A 241 -29.81 -24.67 -16.74
C ASP A 241 -28.84 -24.17 -17.82
N VAL A 242 -28.63 -22.86 -17.91
CA VAL A 242 -27.67 -22.23 -18.84
C VAL A 242 -26.26 -22.39 -18.26
N PRO A 243 -25.29 -22.92 -19.03
CA PRO A 243 -23.90 -22.99 -18.61
C PRO A 243 -23.38 -21.58 -18.28
N ARG A 244 -22.78 -21.40 -17.10
CA ARG A 244 -22.26 -20.09 -16.66
C ARG A 244 -20.77 -19.96 -16.96
N GLY A 245 -20.37 -18.79 -17.43
CA GLY A 245 -18.96 -18.43 -17.57
C GLY A 245 -18.25 -18.17 -16.24
N PRO A 246 -16.90 -18.20 -16.22
CA PRO A 246 -16.13 -17.72 -15.08
C PRO A 246 -16.32 -16.21 -14.88
N CYS A 247 -16.34 -15.76 -13.62
CA CYS A 247 -16.54 -14.36 -13.25
C CYS A 247 -15.26 -13.76 -12.68
N TRP A 248 -14.47 -13.12 -13.54
CA TRP A 248 -13.17 -12.61 -13.14
C TRP A 248 -13.27 -11.45 -12.14
N GLU A 249 -14.29 -10.57 -12.23
CA GLU A 249 -14.42 -9.44 -11.29
C GLU A 249 -14.64 -9.91 -9.85
N THR A 250 -15.41 -10.99 -9.70
CA THR A 250 -15.68 -11.59 -8.38
C THR A 250 -14.44 -12.30 -7.85
N MET A 251 -13.69 -12.98 -8.72
CA MET A 251 -12.43 -13.62 -8.38
C MET A 251 -11.40 -12.60 -7.88
N VAL A 252 -11.24 -11.47 -8.59
CA VAL A 252 -10.36 -10.37 -8.17
C VAL A 252 -10.77 -9.87 -6.79
N GLY A 253 -12.07 -9.62 -6.56
CA GLY A 253 -12.57 -9.22 -5.25
C GLY A 253 -12.30 -10.23 -4.13
N GLN A 254 -12.41 -11.53 -4.43
CA GLN A 254 -12.10 -12.60 -3.48
C GLN A 254 -10.62 -12.63 -3.10
N GLU A 255 -9.69 -12.44 -4.04
CA GLU A 255 -8.27 -12.39 -3.73
C GLU A 255 -7.92 -11.20 -2.85
N PHE A 256 -8.47 -10.01 -3.11
CA PHE A 256 -8.28 -8.85 -2.23
C PHE A 256 -8.77 -9.09 -0.80
N VAL A 257 -9.94 -9.74 -0.64
CA VAL A 257 -10.47 -10.09 0.67
C VAL A 257 -9.57 -11.12 1.35
N ARG A 258 -9.17 -12.18 0.64
CA ARG A 258 -8.27 -13.22 1.16
C ARG A 258 -6.94 -12.63 1.62
N LEU A 259 -6.33 -11.76 0.82
CA LEU A 259 -5.09 -11.07 1.14
C LEU A 259 -5.23 -10.18 2.36
N THR A 260 -6.31 -9.40 2.45
CA THR A 260 -6.56 -8.53 3.61
C THR A 260 -6.70 -9.35 4.89
N VAL A 261 -7.41 -10.48 4.86
CA VAL A 261 -7.57 -11.37 6.02
C VAL A 261 -6.24 -12.05 6.37
N SER A 262 -5.49 -12.53 5.38
CA SER A 262 -4.19 -13.15 5.60
C SER A 262 -3.17 -12.18 6.19
N ASP A 263 -3.15 -10.92 5.74
CA ASP A 263 -2.26 -9.89 6.26
C ASP A 263 -2.55 -9.55 7.73
N VAL A 264 -3.83 -9.46 8.10
CA VAL A 264 -4.24 -9.27 9.51
C VAL A 264 -3.79 -10.45 10.37
N LEU A 265 -4.01 -11.68 9.89
CA LEU A 265 -3.58 -12.87 10.60
C LEU A 265 -2.06 -12.90 10.80
N THR A 266 -1.31 -12.67 9.73
CA THR A 266 0.16 -12.61 9.78
C THR A 266 0.63 -11.52 10.74
N THR A 267 0.02 -10.33 10.71
CA THR A 267 0.35 -9.23 11.63
C THR A 267 0.17 -9.65 13.10
N TYR A 268 -0.95 -10.30 13.44
CA TYR A 268 -1.19 -10.77 14.81
C TYR A 268 -0.23 -11.88 15.23
N VAL A 269 0.04 -12.83 14.34
CA VAL A 269 1.01 -13.90 14.60
C VAL A 269 2.41 -13.32 14.81
N THR A 270 2.84 -12.36 13.99
CA THR A 270 4.16 -11.73 14.11
C THR A 270 4.29 -10.93 15.40
N ILE A 271 3.25 -10.23 15.85
CA ILE A 271 3.27 -9.53 17.15
C ILE A 271 3.33 -10.53 18.32
N LEU A 272 2.58 -11.64 18.27
CA LEU A 272 2.61 -12.67 19.32
C LEU A 272 3.94 -13.43 19.37
N ILE A 273 4.49 -13.78 18.22
CA ILE A 273 5.73 -14.56 18.15
C ILE A 273 6.93 -13.63 18.34
N GLY A 274 6.95 -12.48 17.69
CA GLY A 274 8.05 -11.53 17.73
C GLY A 274 8.16 -10.85 19.09
N ASP A 275 7.15 -10.07 19.47
CA ASP A 275 7.25 -9.20 20.65
C ASP A 275 7.00 -9.98 21.94
N PHE A 276 5.97 -10.82 21.98
CA PHE A 276 5.62 -11.53 23.21
C PHE A 276 6.60 -12.67 23.53
N LEU A 277 7.05 -13.49 22.57
CA LEU A 277 8.06 -14.52 22.89
C LEU A 277 9.42 -13.92 23.20
N ARG A 278 9.84 -12.84 22.50
CA ARG A 278 11.10 -12.15 22.83
C ARG A 278 11.05 -11.55 24.23
N ALA A 279 9.96 -10.88 24.60
CA ALA A 279 9.79 -10.34 25.95
C ALA A 279 9.79 -11.45 27.02
N CYS A 280 9.15 -12.59 26.75
CA CYS A 280 9.21 -13.76 27.64
C CYS A 280 10.65 -14.30 27.74
N PHE A 281 11.34 -14.47 26.62
CA PHE A 281 12.72 -14.96 26.58
C PHE A 281 13.64 -14.06 27.40
N VAL A 282 13.57 -12.74 27.21
CA VAL A 282 14.36 -11.78 28.01
C VAL A 282 14.05 -11.94 29.50
N ARG A 283 12.78 -11.96 29.91
CA ARG A 283 12.41 -12.09 31.34
C ARG A 283 12.84 -13.42 31.97
N PHE A 284 12.67 -14.53 31.27
CA PHE A 284 12.99 -15.86 31.83
C PHE A 284 14.47 -16.20 31.75
N CYS A 285 15.13 -15.90 30.63
CA CYS A 285 16.54 -16.22 30.44
C CYS A 285 17.48 -15.24 31.14
N ASN A 286 17.05 -14.03 31.54
CA ASN A 286 17.90 -13.13 32.34
C ASN A 286 18.34 -13.79 33.67
N TYR A 287 17.52 -14.67 34.26
CA TYR A 287 17.88 -15.40 35.48
C TYR A 287 18.94 -16.49 35.27
N CYS A 288 19.11 -16.97 34.04
CA CYS A 288 19.95 -18.13 33.70
C CYS A 288 21.15 -17.76 32.81
N TRP A 289 21.26 -16.51 32.35
CA TRP A 289 22.28 -16.07 31.41
C TRP A 289 23.39 -15.24 32.08
N CYS A 290 24.55 -15.20 31.44
CA CYS A 290 25.78 -14.64 32.02
C CYS A 290 25.92 -13.11 31.87
N TRP A 291 25.02 -12.45 31.14
CA TRP A 291 25.01 -11.01 30.92
C TRP A 291 23.60 -10.49 31.06
N ASP A 292 23.45 -9.20 31.36
CA ASP A 292 22.14 -8.57 31.55
C ASP A 292 21.43 -8.41 30.20
N LEU A 293 20.44 -9.27 29.93
CA LEU A 293 19.66 -9.21 28.67
C LEU A 293 18.73 -7.99 28.64
N GLU A 294 18.47 -7.35 29.79
CA GLU A 294 17.61 -6.18 29.88
C GLU A 294 18.27 -4.92 29.28
N TYR A 295 19.61 -4.85 29.34
CA TYR A 295 20.42 -3.77 28.76
C TYR A 295 21.32 -4.20 27.61
N GLY A 296 21.59 -5.51 27.45
CA GLY A 296 22.40 -6.09 26.37
C GLY A 296 21.57 -6.61 25.19
N TYR A 297 22.23 -7.29 24.24
CA TYR A 297 21.53 -7.99 23.15
C TYR A 297 21.14 -9.41 23.60
N PRO A 298 19.89 -9.88 23.40
CA PRO A 298 18.74 -9.22 22.79
C PRO A 298 17.88 -8.45 23.81
N SER A 299 17.86 -7.12 23.74
CA SER A 299 17.01 -6.25 24.58
C SER A 299 15.52 -6.44 24.27
N TYR A 300 14.62 -5.83 25.04
CA TYR A 300 13.20 -5.71 24.68
C TYR A 300 13.03 -5.05 23.30
N THR A 301 11.98 -5.41 22.57
CA THR A 301 11.66 -4.75 21.30
C THR A 301 11.24 -3.30 21.55
N GLU A 302 11.81 -2.37 20.79
CA GLU A 302 11.36 -0.98 20.77
C GLU A 302 10.10 -0.85 19.90
N PHE A 303 9.14 -0.01 20.31
CA PHE A 303 7.94 0.21 19.52
C PHE A 303 8.22 1.13 18.32
N ASP A 304 8.42 0.54 17.13
CA ASP A 304 8.58 1.31 15.90
C ASP A 304 7.24 1.87 15.41
N ILE A 305 7.07 3.18 15.59
CA ILE A 305 5.90 3.92 15.11
C ILE A 305 5.92 4.02 13.58
N SER A 306 7.10 4.20 12.98
CA SER A 306 7.26 4.53 11.56
C SER A 306 6.93 3.36 10.64
N GLY A 307 7.41 2.15 10.96
CA GLY A 307 7.11 0.93 10.23
C GLY A 307 5.63 0.55 10.33
N ASN A 308 5.02 0.70 11.50
CA ASN A 308 3.59 0.45 11.69
C ASN A 308 2.71 1.42 10.88
N VAL A 309 3.06 2.71 10.85
CA VAL A 309 2.36 3.69 10.00
C VAL A 309 2.53 3.36 8.52
N LEU A 310 3.73 2.95 8.09
CA LEU A 310 3.97 2.57 6.69
C LEU A 310 3.16 1.34 6.27
N ALA A 311 3.11 0.32 7.12
CA ALA A 311 2.29 -0.87 6.89
C ALA A 311 0.80 -0.50 6.78
N LEU A 312 0.33 0.45 7.59
CA LEU A 312 -1.04 0.95 7.51
C LEU A 312 -1.33 1.70 6.19
N ILE A 313 -0.40 2.53 5.73
CA ILE A 313 -0.52 3.25 4.45
C ILE A 313 -0.57 2.26 3.27
N PHE A 314 0.31 1.25 3.26
CA PHE A 314 0.35 0.25 2.20
C PHE A 314 -0.96 -0.56 2.12
N ASN A 315 -1.44 -1.00 3.28
CA ASN A 315 -2.69 -1.73 3.38
C ASN A 315 -3.89 -0.90 2.91
N GLN A 316 -3.90 0.40 3.21
CA GLN A 316 -4.91 1.33 2.69
C GLN A 316 -4.89 1.40 1.15
N GLY A 317 -3.71 1.33 0.54
CA GLY A 317 -3.52 1.20 -0.91
C GLY A 317 -4.22 -0.01 -1.51
N MET A 318 -4.04 -1.19 -0.89
CA MET A 318 -4.66 -2.44 -1.33
C MET A 318 -6.19 -2.38 -1.26
N ILE A 319 -6.73 -1.73 -0.23
CA ILE A 319 -8.18 -1.56 -0.07
C ILE A 319 -8.75 -0.63 -1.13
N TRP A 320 -8.07 0.47 -1.47
CA TRP A 320 -8.52 1.34 -2.56
C TRP A 320 -8.56 0.59 -3.89
N MET A 321 -7.53 -0.21 -4.18
CA MET A 321 -7.47 -1.04 -5.38
C MET A 321 -8.62 -2.07 -5.44
N GLY A 322 -8.90 -2.75 -4.33
CA GLY A 322 -9.96 -3.77 -4.27
C GLY A 322 -11.38 -3.23 -4.12
N SER A 323 -11.56 -2.01 -3.61
CA SER A 323 -12.88 -1.44 -3.26
C SER A 323 -13.86 -1.37 -4.44
N PHE A 324 -13.36 -1.24 -5.66
CA PHE A 324 -14.17 -1.26 -6.88
C PHE A 324 -14.70 -2.65 -7.25
N PHE A 325 -14.05 -3.73 -6.81
CA PHE A 325 -14.48 -5.11 -7.12
C PHE A 325 -15.26 -5.73 -5.96
N ALA A 326 -14.86 -5.44 -4.71
CA ALA A 326 -15.55 -5.87 -3.51
C ALA A 326 -15.95 -4.66 -2.64
N PRO A 327 -17.19 -4.16 -2.76
CA PRO A 327 -17.64 -2.95 -2.04
C PRO A 327 -17.70 -3.13 -0.52
N SER A 328 -17.63 -4.36 -0.01
CA SER A 328 -17.56 -4.67 1.43
C SER A 328 -16.15 -4.51 2.01
N LEU A 329 -15.09 -4.41 1.19
CA LEU A 329 -13.70 -4.27 1.64
C LEU A 329 -13.45 -3.10 2.59
N PRO A 330 -13.98 -1.88 2.34
CA PRO A 330 -13.85 -0.78 3.30
C PRO A 330 -14.44 -1.12 4.68
N GLY A 331 -15.53 -1.90 4.72
CA GLY A 331 -16.12 -2.37 5.98
C GLY A 331 -15.22 -3.36 6.72
N ILE A 332 -14.61 -4.31 6.00
CA ILE A 332 -13.61 -5.23 6.54
C ILE A 332 -12.40 -4.45 7.08
N ASN A 333 -11.97 -3.39 6.38
CA ASN A 333 -10.88 -2.54 6.84
C ASN A 333 -11.20 -1.81 8.14
N ILE A 334 -12.41 -1.28 8.32
CA ILE A 334 -12.80 -0.62 9.57
C ILE A 334 -12.71 -1.60 10.74
N LEU A 335 -13.22 -2.83 10.56
CA LEU A 335 -13.11 -3.88 11.57
C LEU A 335 -11.64 -4.21 11.88
N ARG A 336 -10.83 -4.39 10.83
CA ARG A 336 -9.39 -4.59 10.94
C ARG A 336 -8.72 -3.49 11.77
N LEU A 337 -8.90 -2.22 11.41
CA LEU A 337 -8.28 -1.08 12.08
C LEU A 337 -8.68 -1.02 13.56
N HIS A 338 -9.95 -1.29 13.85
CA HIS A 338 -10.46 -1.35 15.21
C HIS A 338 -9.76 -2.46 16.01
N THR A 339 -9.72 -3.69 15.48
CA THR A 339 -9.06 -4.81 16.15
C THR A 339 -7.55 -4.62 16.29
N SER A 340 -6.89 -4.06 15.27
CA SER A 340 -5.44 -3.79 15.28
C SER A 340 -5.07 -2.77 16.35
N MET A 341 -5.90 -1.74 16.54
CA MET A 341 -5.66 -0.70 17.55
C MET A 341 -5.63 -1.29 18.97
N TYR A 342 -6.62 -2.12 19.33
CA TYR A 342 -6.63 -2.78 20.65
C TYR A 342 -5.47 -3.76 20.81
N PHE A 343 -5.18 -4.53 19.76
CA PHE A 343 -4.15 -5.56 19.82
C PHE A 343 -2.74 -4.97 19.95
N GLN A 344 -2.42 -3.96 19.14
CA GLN A 344 -1.15 -3.25 19.22
C GLN A 344 -1.03 -2.47 20.54
N CYS A 345 -2.12 -1.86 21.02
CA CYS A 345 -2.12 -1.21 22.35
C CYS A 345 -1.78 -2.20 23.46
N TRP A 346 -2.38 -3.38 23.45
CA TRP A 346 -2.05 -4.44 24.41
C TRP A 346 -0.59 -4.88 24.31
N ALA A 347 -0.09 -5.13 23.09
CA ALA A 347 1.29 -5.55 22.86
C ALA A 347 2.30 -4.51 23.37
N VAL A 348 2.08 -3.23 23.06
CA VAL A 348 2.94 -2.12 23.51
C VAL A 348 2.97 -2.01 25.03
N MET A 349 1.82 -2.13 25.69
CA MET A 349 1.77 -2.00 27.16
C MET A 349 2.38 -3.19 27.90
N CYS A 350 2.46 -4.37 27.29
CA CYS A 350 2.93 -5.60 27.96
C CYS A 350 4.40 -5.94 27.67
N CYS A 351 4.85 -5.70 26.43
CA CYS A 351 6.06 -6.32 25.87
C CYS A 351 7.13 -5.31 25.41
N ASN A 352 6.75 -4.09 25.05
CA ASN A 352 7.65 -3.17 24.36
C ASN A 352 8.07 -2.03 25.29
N VAL A 353 9.31 -1.58 25.13
CA VAL A 353 9.84 -0.39 25.82
C VAL A 353 9.59 0.83 24.93
N PRO A 354 9.20 1.99 25.49
CA PRO A 354 9.06 3.21 24.70
C PRO A 354 10.38 3.55 24.02
N GLU A 355 10.29 3.95 22.75
CA GLU A 355 11.45 4.35 21.96
C GLU A 355 12.24 5.46 22.69
N ALA A 356 13.56 5.30 22.81
CA ALA A 356 14.42 6.22 23.57
C ALA A 356 14.45 7.65 22.98
N ARG A 357 13.97 7.82 21.74
CA ARG A 357 13.86 9.08 21.00
C ARG A 357 12.42 9.25 20.51
N VAL A 358 11.64 10.09 21.17
CA VAL A 358 10.28 10.42 20.72
C VAL A 358 10.40 11.40 19.55
N PHE A 359 10.32 10.92 18.31
CA PHE A 359 10.31 11.79 17.15
C PHE A 359 9.11 12.74 17.21
N LYS A 360 9.35 14.05 17.05
CA LYS A 360 8.25 15.01 16.93
C LYS A 360 7.44 14.72 15.67
N ALA A 361 6.26 14.14 15.84
CA ALA A 361 5.35 13.74 14.76
C ALA A 361 5.02 14.89 13.77
N SER A 362 5.08 16.15 14.20
CA SER A 362 4.58 17.30 13.42
C SER A 362 5.32 17.53 12.09
N ARG A 363 6.66 17.43 12.03
CA ARG A 363 7.42 17.64 10.79
C ARG A 363 7.41 16.40 9.87
N SER A 364 7.11 15.21 10.41
CA SER A 364 7.02 13.94 9.66
C SER A 364 5.65 13.70 9.03
N ASN A 365 4.59 14.34 9.53
CA ASN A 365 3.22 14.08 9.06
C ASN A 365 3.04 14.39 7.57
N ASN A 366 3.72 15.42 7.06
CA ASN A 366 3.73 15.76 5.63
C ASN A 366 4.40 14.68 4.76
N PHE A 367 5.41 13.99 5.30
CA PHE A 367 6.08 12.90 4.60
C PHE A 367 5.18 11.67 4.47
N TYR A 368 4.54 11.25 5.57
CA TYR A 368 3.59 10.14 5.55
C TYR A 368 2.36 10.44 4.69
N LEU A 369 1.82 11.66 4.73
CA LEU A 369 0.72 12.08 3.84
C LEU A 369 1.15 12.09 2.36
N GLY A 370 2.41 12.46 2.06
CA GLY A 370 2.96 12.34 0.71
C GLY A 370 3.05 10.91 0.22
N MET A 371 3.51 9.98 1.07
CA MET A 371 3.52 8.55 0.76
C MET A 371 2.11 7.98 0.55
N LEU A 372 1.15 8.39 1.39
CA LEU A 372 -0.25 8.01 1.26
C LEU A 372 -0.85 8.49 -0.06
N LEU A 373 -0.56 9.73 -0.47
CA LEU A 373 -1.00 10.27 -1.76
C LEU A 373 -0.39 9.50 -2.94
N LEU A 374 0.90 9.14 -2.84
CA LEU A 374 1.59 8.35 -3.86
C LEU A 374 0.98 6.95 -4.01
N ILE A 375 0.71 6.25 -2.89
CA ILE A 375 0.05 4.95 -2.89
C ILE A 375 -1.39 5.04 -3.41
N LEU A 376 -2.14 6.08 -3.02
CA LEU A 376 -3.49 6.32 -3.54
C LEU A 376 -3.46 6.43 -5.07
N PHE A 377 -2.51 7.18 -5.62
CA PHE A 377 -2.36 7.26 -7.06
C PHE A 377 -2.00 5.92 -7.70
N LEU A 378 -0.94 5.27 -7.22
CA LEU A 378 -0.45 4.03 -7.80
C LEU A 378 -1.47 2.89 -7.73
N SER A 379 -2.29 2.83 -6.69
CA SER A 379 -3.36 1.85 -6.53
C SER A 379 -4.58 2.10 -7.45
N THR A 380 -4.84 3.36 -7.80
CA THR A 380 -5.96 3.70 -8.70
C THR A 380 -5.65 3.46 -10.18
N MET A 381 -4.38 3.52 -10.59
CA MET A 381 -3.96 3.32 -11.98
C MET A 381 -4.36 1.94 -12.55
N PRO A 382 -4.09 0.81 -11.87
CA PRO A 382 -4.53 -0.52 -12.31
C PRO A 382 -6.05 -0.63 -12.41
N VAL A 383 -6.80 -0.07 -11.45
CA VAL A 383 -8.27 -0.09 -11.47
C VAL A 383 -8.81 0.65 -12.68
N LEU A 384 -8.28 1.84 -12.95
CA LEU A 384 -8.64 2.62 -14.14
C LEU A 384 -8.29 1.87 -15.43
N TYR A 385 -7.12 1.23 -15.49
CA TYR A 385 -6.72 0.40 -16.62
C TYR A 385 -7.70 -0.77 -16.84
N MET A 386 -8.10 -1.48 -15.79
CA MET A 386 -9.06 -2.58 -15.89
C MET A 386 -10.44 -2.09 -16.37
N ILE A 387 -10.94 -0.97 -15.85
CA ILE A 387 -12.24 -0.38 -16.23
C ILE A 387 -12.28 0.02 -17.72
N VAL A 388 -11.18 0.54 -18.25
CA VAL A 388 -11.11 1.06 -19.62
C VAL A 388 -10.73 -0.03 -20.63
N SER A 389 -9.79 -0.90 -20.27
CA SER A 389 -9.12 -1.81 -21.21
C SER A 389 -9.74 -3.21 -21.25
N LEU A 390 -10.41 -3.67 -20.20
CA LEU A 390 -10.95 -5.03 -20.10
C LEU A 390 -12.47 -5.06 -20.36
N PRO A 391 -12.97 -6.09 -21.07
CA PRO A 391 -14.41 -6.30 -21.19
C PRO A 391 -14.98 -6.89 -19.87
N PRO A 392 -16.19 -6.48 -19.45
CA PRO A 392 -16.83 -7.11 -18.30
C PRO A 392 -17.31 -8.53 -18.65
N SER A 393 -17.44 -9.39 -17.65
CA SER A 393 -17.97 -10.74 -17.86
C SER A 393 -19.42 -10.73 -18.36
N PHE A 394 -19.74 -11.65 -19.28
CA PHE A 394 -21.05 -11.64 -19.94
C PHE A 394 -22.22 -12.02 -19.02
N ASP A 395 -22.01 -12.95 -18.09
CA ASP A 395 -23.07 -13.56 -17.25
C ASP A 395 -23.18 -12.98 -15.83
N CYS A 396 -22.22 -12.15 -15.41
CA CYS A 396 -22.13 -11.73 -14.02
C CYS A 396 -21.72 -10.28 -13.83
N GLY A 397 -21.92 -9.81 -12.61
CA GLY A 397 -21.64 -8.45 -12.21
C GLY A 397 -22.70 -7.45 -12.69
N PRO A 398 -22.60 -6.20 -12.21
CA PRO A 398 -23.56 -5.15 -12.54
C PRO A 398 -23.46 -4.70 -14.02
N PHE A 399 -22.34 -4.97 -14.69
CA PHE A 399 -22.04 -4.55 -16.07
C PHE A 399 -22.28 -5.65 -17.13
N SER A 400 -22.96 -6.74 -16.76
CA SER A 400 -23.30 -7.84 -17.67
C SER A 400 -23.98 -7.34 -18.95
N GLY A 401 -23.52 -7.85 -20.10
CA GLY A 401 -24.06 -7.52 -21.43
C GLY A 401 -23.54 -6.22 -22.06
N LYS A 402 -22.57 -5.52 -21.46
CA LYS A 402 -21.91 -4.34 -22.04
C LYS A 402 -20.54 -4.70 -22.61
N ASN A 403 -20.05 -3.95 -23.61
CA ASN A 403 -18.72 -4.21 -24.17
C ASN A 403 -17.63 -3.62 -23.26
N ARG A 404 -17.92 -2.50 -22.60
CA ARG A 404 -17.03 -1.81 -21.66
C ARG A 404 -17.78 -1.31 -20.44
N MET A 405 -17.13 -1.27 -19.28
CA MET A 405 -17.73 -0.78 -18.03
C MET A 405 -18.14 0.70 -18.12
N PHE A 406 -17.38 1.53 -18.85
CA PHE A 406 -17.65 2.96 -18.99
C PHE A 406 -18.83 3.32 -19.93
N GLU A 407 -19.28 2.40 -20.78
CA GLU A 407 -20.38 2.64 -21.74
C GLU A 407 -21.69 2.98 -21.03
N VAL A 408 -21.87 2.51 -19.79
CA VAL A 408 -23.02 2.81 -18.94
C VAL A 408 -23.19 4.32 -18.74
N ILE A 409 -22.09 5.08 -18.66
CA ILE A 409 -22.14 6.53 -18.54
C ILE A 409 -22.72 7.14 -19.83
N GLY A 410 -22.25 6.68 -20.99
CA GLY A 410 -22.68 7.18 -22.29
C GLY A 410 -24.16 6.93 -22.55
N GLU A 411 -24.63 5.70 -22.30
CA GLU A 411 -26.03 5.32 -22.48
C GLU A 411 -26.98 6.08 -21.53
N THR A 412 -26.54 6.30 -20.28
CA THR A 412 -27.31 7.08 -19.32
C THR A 412 -27.33 8.57 -19.67
N LEU A 413 -26.23 9.10 -20.19
CA LEU A 413 -26.11 10.48 -20.64
C LEU A 413 -27.08 10.79 -21.80
N GLU A 414 -27.30 9.82 -22.68
CA GLU A 414 -28.18 9.96 -23.84
C GLU A 414 -29.67 9.77 -23.50
N HIS A 415 -30.00 8.87 -22.58
CA HIS A 415 -31.40 8.49 -22.31
C HIS A 415 -32.06 9.20 -21.12
N ASP A 416 -31.32 9.55 -20.05
CA ASP A 416 -31.95 9.88 -18.75
C ASP A 416 -31.67 11.31 -18.23
N PHE A 417 -30.62 12.02 -18.70
CA PHE A 417 -30.25 13.33 -18.14
C PHE A 417 -30.78 14.55 -18.94
N PRO A 418 -31.23 15.62 -18.26
CA PRO A 418 -31.56 16.89 -18.90
C PRO A 418 -30.32 17.52 -19.55
N SER A 419 -30.52 18.21 -20.67
CA SER A 419 -29.47 18.71 -21.57
C SER A 419 -28.38 19.58 -20.92
N TRP A 420 -28.67 20.23 -19.78
CA TRP A 420 -27.70 21.03 -19.04
C TRP A 420 -26.69 20.16 -18.26
N MET A 421 -27.13 19.05 -17.66
CA MET A 421 -26.27 18.10 -16.94
C MET A 421 -25.45 17.27 -17.92
N ALA A 422 -26.05 16.93 -19.06
CA ALA A 422 -25.35 16.27 -20.15
C ALA A 422 -24.16 17.11 -20.66
N LYS A 423 -24.32 18.44 -20.79
CA LYS A 423 -23.22 19.36 -21.17
C LYS A 423 -22.07 19.37 -20.17
N ILE A 424 -22.37 19.46 -18.86
CA ILE A 424 -21.34 19.48 -17.81
C ILE A 424 -20.57 18.14 -17.78
N LEU A 425 -21.28 17.01 -17.84
CA LEU A 425 -20.67 15.69 -17.86
C LEU A 425 -19.87 15.42 -19.14
N ARG A 426 -20.31 15.93 -20.30
CA ARG A 426 -19.51 15.86 -21.55
C ARG A 426 -18.22 16.69 -21.47
N GLN A 427 -18.27 17.82 -20.76
CA GLN A 427 -17.10 18.68 -20.52
C GLN A 427 -16.10 17.99 -19.57
N LEU A 428 -16.60 17.34 -18.52
CA LEU A 428 -15.82 16.60 -17.52
C LEU A 428 -15.26 15.27 -18.06
N SER A 429 -16.04 14.55 -18.85
CA SER A 429 -15.65 13.30 -19.52
C SER A 429 -14.89 13.54 -20.82
N ASN A 430 -14.54 14.79 -21.14
CA ASN A 430 -13.68 15.07 -22.27
C ASN A 430 -12.34 14.35 -22.03
N PRO A 431 -11.94 13.40 -22.89
CA PRO A 431 -10.71 12.65 -22.69
C PRO A 431 -9.51 13.59 -22.56
N GLY A 432 -9.52 14.77 -23.20
CA GLY A 432 -8.46 15.77 -23.05
C GLY A 432 -8.38 16.39 -21.64
N LEU A 433 -9.50 16.57 -20.95
CA LEU A 433 -9.53 17.13 -19.59
C LEU A 433 -9.17 16.07 -18.55
N VAL A 434 -9.64 14.83 -18.73
CA VAL A 434 -9.21 13.68 -17.92
C VAL A 434 -7.72 13.43 -18.10
N ILE A 435 -7.22 13.43 -19.35
CA ILE A 435 -5.80 13.33 -19.65
C ILE A 435 -5.04 14.52 -19.06
N ALA A 436 -5.54 15.75 -19.12
CA ALA A 436 -4.87 16.91 -18.50
C ALA A 436 -4.80 16.80 -16.97
N VAL A 437 -5.87 16.34 -16.31
CA VAL A 437 -5.88 16.11 -14.86
C VAL A 437 -4.96 14.96 -14.47
N VAL A 438 -4.99 13.86 -15.23
CA VAL A 438 -4.06 12.74 -15.06
C VAL A 438 -2.64 13.19 -15.33
N LEU A 439 -2.37 14.03 -16.33
CA LEU A 439 -1.05 14.58 -16.63
C LEU A 439 -0.58 15.55 -15.56
N VAL A 440 -1.46 16.37 -14.98
CA VAL A 440 -1.13 17.25 -13.84
C VAL A 440 -0.89 16.41 -12.59
N MET A 441 -1.68 15.36 -12.36
CA MET A 441 -1.50 14.44 -11.24
C MET A 441 -0.20 13.65 -11.42
N VAL A 442 0.05 13.09 -12.61
CA VAL A 442 1.30 12.43 -13.02
C VAL A 442 2.46 13.42 -12.96
N TYR A 443 2.30 14.69 -13.32
CA TYR A 443 3.35 15.70 -13.24
C TYR A 443 3.67 16.07 -11.80
N VAL A 444 2.66 16.23 -10.94
CA VAL A 444 2.85 16.46 -9.50
C VAL A 444 3.51 15.24 -8.86
N LEU A 445 3.13 14.03 -9.28
CA LEU A 445 3.68 12.79 -8.78
C LEU A 445 5.02 12.45 -9.40
N SER A 446 5.29 12.77 -10.65
CA SER A 446 6.62 12.66 -11.25
C SER A 446 7.51 13.71 -10.62
N LEU A 447 7.01 14.90 -10.29
CA LEU A 447 7.77 15.88 -9.52
C LEU A 447 8.02 15.40 -8.09
N PHE A 448 7.14 14.61 -7.47
CA PHE A 448 7.34 14.01 -6.14
C PHE A 448 8.22 12.75 -6.17
N THR A 449 8.02 11.90 -7.18
CA THR A 449 8.69 10.60 -7.39
C THR A 449 10.06 10.82 -8.02
N GLU A 450 10.22 11.72 -8.99
CA GLU A 450 11.53 12.23 -9.40
C GLU A 450 12.17 12.99 -8.24
N ARG A 451 11.51 13.88 -7.48
CA ARG A 451 12.21 14.45 -6.32
C ARG A 451 12.60 13.42 -5.27
N ALA A 452 11.86 12.34 -5.07
CA ALA A 452 12.21 11.27 -4.13
C ALA A 452 13.27 10.31 -4.70
N PHE A 453 13.14 9.88 -5.95
CA PHE A 453 13.99 8.91 -6.65
C PHE A 453 15.23 9.57 -7.27
N VAL A 454 15.11 10.79 -7.80
CA VAL A 454 16.21 11.68 -8.16
C VAL A 454 16.82 12.31 -6.92
N MET A 455 16.16 12.56 -5.77
CA MET A 455 16.92 12.73 -4.51
C MET A 455 17.57 11.43 -4.06
N PHE A 456 16.96 10.26 -4.22
CA PHE A 456 17.57 9.00 -3.83
C PHE A 456 18.88 8.79 -4.62
N PHE A 457 18.82 8.91 -5.96
CA PHE A 457 19.96 8.78 -6.86
C PHE A 457 20.88 10.02 -6.89
N LEU A 458 20.39 11.27 -6.91
CA LEU A 458 21.28 12.45 -6.78
C LEU A 458 21.85 12.58 -5.39
N THR A 459 21.21 12.12 -4.31
CA THR A 459 21.86 12.11 -2.99
C THR A 459 22.89 11.00 -2.96
N LEU A 460 22.62 9.78 -3.46
CA LEU A 460 23.66 8.76 -3.65
C LEU A 460 24.83 9.27 -4.51
N PHE A 461 24.53 9.86 -5.67
CA PHE A 461 25.51 10.29 -6.66
C PHE A 461 26.22 11.60 -6.26
N LYS A 462 25.52 12.59 -5.70
CA LYS A 462 26.15 13.80 -5.12
C LYS A 462 26.88 13.50 -3.83
N PHE A 463 26.47 12.53 -3.01
CA PHE A 463 27.19 12.15 -1.78
C PHE A 463 28.41 11.27 -2.10
N GLN A 464 28.34 10.44 -3.15
CA GLN A 464 29.51 9.78 -3.74
C GLN A 464 30.45 10.80 -4.40
N LEU A 465 29.97 11.73 -5.23
CA LEU A 465 30.77 12.80 -5.84
C LEU A 465 31.33 13.79 -4.81
N PHE A 466 30.56 14.19 -3.79
CA PHE A 466 30.95 15.19 -2.80
C PHE A 466 32.17 14.76 -2.01
N GLN A 467 32.30 13.48 -1.66
CA GLN A 467 33.54 13.01 -1.04
C GLN A 467 34.33 11.99 -1.88
N LEU A 468 34.15 12.05 -3.19
CA LEU A 468 35.25 11.95 -4.18
C LEU A 468 35.91 13.32 -4.41
N SER A 469 35.16 14.42 -4.31
CA SER A 469 35.63 15.81 -4.48
C SER A 469 36.33 16.37 -3.24
N LEU A 470 36.04 15.85 -2.05
CA LEU A 470 36.87 16.01 -0.84
C LEU A 470 37.97 14.94 -0.80
N SER A 471 38.74 14.85 -1.89
CA SER A 471 40.16 14.56 -1.76
C SER A 471 40.80 15.84 -1.23
N PRO A 472 41.63 15.82 -0.17
CA PRO A 472 42.30 17.03 0.25
C PRO A 472 43.06 17.58 -0.95
N ARG A 473 42.75 18.82 -1.36
CA ARG A 473 43.77 19.63 -2.01
C ARG A 473 44.92 19.62 -1.01
N VAL A 474 45.94 18.85 -1.34
CA VAL A 474 47.27 18.95 -0.78
C VAL A 474 47.71 20.39 -1.05
N THR A 475 47.41 21.28 -0.12
CA THR A 475 48.08 22.58 -0.02
C THR A 475 49.44 22.28 0.58
N LEU A 476 50.42 22.26 -0.31
CA LEU A 476 51.84 22.40 -0.03
C LEU A 476 52.12 23.75 0.66
#